data_AF-R9MVZ8-F1
#
_entry.id   AF-R9MVZ8-F1
#
_cell.length_a   1.000
_cell.length_b   1.000
_cell.length_c   1.000
_cell.angle_alpha   90.00
_cell.angle_beta   90.00
_cell.angle_gamma   90.00
#
_symmetry.space_group_name_H-M   'P 1'
#
loop_
_entity.id
_entity.type
_entity.pdbx_description
1 polymer ?
#
loop_
_entity_poly.entity_id
_entity_poly.type
_entity_poly.pdbx_seq_one_letter_code
_entity_poly.pdbx_strand_id
1 'polypeptide(L)'
;MKKTNTNKKIYIFLAVIFLAGLIGISLTANARTEKRSANIKSKGIIDFENGAAVIDFSDLTYLADEIDLLEDTYKSETVDALSQISMYFNMDGTTTRDQNQSNLAIENANILPFSTITDGIINSQSIPGERTYTGTLPGENAEISGNISAADAEKMSLGTAAWVDGTLMIGTGADNNFYYNQGYTKGWADGYDEKLDNIDVEYVYHVHTGSPDNGGGCYSQPINEPIVKSCRVIVGGCEGGGTSEPDGHCTCEYETTHYDCGAGSSRGTRRHMNPPHFSTTQYNHDYIDGYRFTGKYALGCKKTEQTIESATIVFH
;
A
#
# COMPACT_ATOMS: atom_id res chain seq x y z
N MET A 1 -0.99 30.07 -34.49
CA MET A 1 -1.93 29.86 -33.36
C MET A 1 -3.28 29.38 -33.89
N LYS A 2 -3.56 28.07 -33.82
CA LYS A 2 -4.91 27.52 -33.94
C LYS A 2 -5.20 26.86 -32.59
N LYS A 3 -5.91 27.56 -31.69
CA LYS A 3 -6.46 26.96 -30.46
C LYS A 3 -7.49 25.93 -30.89
N THR A 4 -7.12 24.66 -30.82
CA THR A 4 -8.01 23.55 -31.12
C THR A 4 -9.05 23.42 -30.00
N ASN A 5 -10.30 23.26 -30.42
CA ASN A 5 -11.54 23.17 -29.64
C ASN A 5 -11.60 21.93 -28.72
N THR A 6 -10.66 21.75 -27.81
CA THR A 6 -10.63 20.59 -26.90
C THR A 6 -11.79 20.65 -25.89
N ASN A 7 -12.17 21.84 -25.44
CA ASN A 7 -13.26 22.02 -24.47
C ASN A 7 -14.63 21.67 -25.07
N LYS A 8 -14.91 21.99 -26.34
CA LYS A 8 -16.19 21.61 -26.99
C LYS A 8 -16.36 20.10 -27.14
N LYS A 9 -15.27 19.36 -27.34
CA LYS A 9 -15.32 17.89 -27.44
C LYS A 9 -15.62 17.21 -26.11
N ILE A 10 -15.13 17.77 -24.99
CA ILE A 10 -15.37 17.26 -23.64
C ILE A 10 -16.82 17.50 -23.21
N TYR A 11 -17.38 18.67 -23.48
CA TYR A 11 -18.80 18.94 -23.19
C TYR A 11 -19.77 18.11 -24.04
N ILE A 12 -19.43 17.82 -25.29
CA ILE A 12 -20.22 16.91 -26.14
C ILE A 12 -20.13 15.47 -25.63
N PHE A 13 -18.97 15.02 -25.14
CA PHE A 13 -18.82 13.67 -24.59
C PHE A 13 -19.57 13.50 -23.26
N LEU A 14 -19.57 14.51 -22.39
CA LEU A 14 -20.34 14.53 -21.14
C LEU A 14 -21.87 14.62 -21.40
N ALA A 15 -22.30 15.38 -22.40
CA ALA A 15 -23.72 15.45 -22.78
C ALA A 15 -24.23 14.14 -23.40
N VAL A 16 -23.40 13.40 -24.14
CA VAL A 16 -23.76 12.08 -24.70
C VAL A 16 -23.83 11.01 -23.62
N ILE A 17 -23.01 11.07 -22.57
CA ILE A 17 -23.09 10.16 -21.42
C ILE A 17 -24.32 10.47 -20.56
N PHE A 18 -24.68 11.75 -20.39
CA PHE A 18 -25.91 12.14 -19.68
C PHE A 18 -27.18 11.76 -20.46
N LEU A 19 -27.14 11.84 -21.80
CA LEU A 19 -28.26 11.42 -22.67
C LEU A 19 -28.36 9.88 -22.79
N ALA A 20 -27.24 9.15 -22.72
CA ALA A 20 -27.23 7.69 -22.66
C ALA A 20 -27.64 7.15 -21.28
N GLY A 21 -27.38 7.90 -20.20
CA GLY A 21 -27.82 7.59 -18.84
C GLY A 21 -29.34 7.71 -18.64
N LEU A 22 -30.00 8.61 -19.39
CA LEU A 22 -31.46 8.70 -19.45
C LEU A 22 -32.13 7.58 -20.27
N ILE A 23 -31.36 6.76 -20.98
CA ILE A 23 -31.83 5.62 -21.79
C ILE A 23 -31.63 4.28 -21.03
N GLY A 24 -31.10 4.32 -19.80
CA GLY A 24 -30.61 3.16 -19.07
C GLY A 24 -31.60 2.41 -18.17
N ILE A 25 -32.90 2.70 -18.19
CA ILE A 25 -33.94 1.82 -17.62
C ILE A 25 -35.05 1.69 -18.67
N SER A 26 -34.86 0.79 -19.63
CA SER A 26 -35.93 0.38 -20.55
C SER A 26 -35.72 -1.07 -20.96
N LEU A 27 -35.75 -1.95 -19.97
CA LEU A 27 -35.90 -3.41 -20.12
C LEU A 27 -36.68 -3.80 -18.85
N THR A 28 -38.00 -3.96 -18.84
CA THR A 28 -38.90 -4.53 -19.84
C THR A 28 -40.23 -3.80 -19.86
N ALA A 29 -40.44 -3.02 -20.91
CA ALA A 29 -41.74 -2.97 -21.55
C ALA A 29 -41.42 -2.99 -23.03
N ASN A 30 -41.61 -4.14 -23.69
CA ASN A 30 -42.05 -4.05 -25.07
C ASN A 30 -43.43 -3.40 -25.01
N ALA A 31 -43.48 -2.08 -24.78
CA ALA A 31 -44.60 -1.28 -25.19
C ALA A 31 -44.65 -1.49 -26.70
N ARG A 32 -45.53 -2.40 -27.13
CA ARG A 32 -45.94 -2.47 -28.52
C ARG A 32 -46.41 -1.07 -28.87
N THR A 33 -45.55 -0.29 -29.50
CA THR A 33 -45.94 0.97 -30.15
C THR A 33 -46.67 0.66 -31.44
N GLU A 34 -47.63 -0.26 -31.40
CA GLU A 34 -48.75 -0.20 -32.32
C GLU A 34 -49.66 0.86 -31.71
N LYS A 35 -49.72 2.04 -32.33
CA LYS A 35 -50.86 2.92 -32.06
C LYS A 35 -52.11 2.11 -32.41
N ARG A 36 -52.77 1.54 -31.40
CA ARG A 36 -53.95 0.67 -31.56
C ARG A 36 -55.16 1.41 -32.13
N SER A 37 -55.08 2.74 -32.28
CA SER A 37 -55.99 3.52 -33.15
C SER A 37 -56.06 2.99 -34.59
N ALA A 38 -55.05 2.23 -35.05
CA ALA A 38 -55.10 1.53 -36.34
C ALA A 38 -56.07 0.33 -36.36
N ASN A 39 -56.45 -0.20 -35.19
CA ASN A 39 -57.35 -1.33 -35.00
C ASN A 39 -58.79 -0.89 -34.70
N ILE A 40 -58.99 0.34 -34.21
CA ILE A 40 -60.31 0.94 -34.05
C ILE A 40 -60.76 1.48 -35.42
N LYS A 41 -61.60 0.71 -36.12
CA LYS A 41 -62.19 1.10 -37.41
C LYS A 41 -63.71 1.16 -37.27
N SER A 42 -64.30 2.35 -37.36
CA SER A 42 -65.74 2.49 -37.58
C SER A 42 -66.07 1.95 -38.98
N LYS A 43 -67.14 1.16 -39.11
CA LYS A 43 -67.70 0.77 -40.41
C LYS A 43 -68.48 1.91 -41.05
N GLY A 44 -68.88 2.90 -40.25
CA GLY A 44 -69.09 4.29 -40.65
C GLY A 44 -69.97 4.43 -41.88
N ILE A 45 -71.19 3.89 -41.82
CA ILE A 45 -72.23 4.33 -42.75
C ILE A 45 -72.66 5.70 -42.27
N ILE A 46 -72.08 6.75 -42.83
CA ILE A 46 -72.58 8.12 -42.68
C ILE A 46 -73.58 8.32 -43.80
N ASP A 47 -74.86 8.11 -43.51
CA ASP A 47 -75.91 8.34 -44.49
C ASP A 47 -76.37 9.80 -44.42
N PHE A 48 -76.64 10.37 -45.58
CA PHE A 48 -77.14 11.74 -45.71
C PHE A 48 -78.61 11.68 -46.10
N GLU A 49 -79.47 11.42 -45.11
CA GLU A 49 -80.91 11.54 -45.31
C GLU A 49 -81.37 12.97 -45.03
N ASN A 50 -82.06 13.58 -46.00
CA ASN A 50 -82.67 14.92 -45.86
C ASN A 50 -81.71 16.05 -45.41
N GLY A 51 -80.42 15.96 -45.79
CA GLY A 51 -79.42 16.97 -45.46
C GLY A 51 -78.85 16.89 -44.04
N ALA A 52 -79.14 15.81 -43.29
CA ALA A 52 -78.56 15.52 -41.99
C ALA A 52 -77.69 14.26 -42.08
N ALA A 53 -76.52 14.28 -41.41
CA ALA A 53 -75.70 13.09 -41.23
C ALA A 53 -76.33 12.20 -40.15
N VAL A 54 -76.66 10.96 -40.52
CA VAL A 54 -77.16 9.94 -39.59
C VAL A 54 -76.00 9.01 -39.23
N ILE A 55 -75.73 8.86 -37.93
CA ILE A 55 -74.70 7.96 -37.39
C ILE A 55 -75.43 6.80 -36.70
N ASP A 56 -75.02 5.57 -37.00
CA ASP A 56 -75.56 4.38 -36.33
C ASP A 56 -75.10 4.34 -34.86
N PHE A 57 -76.05 4.18 -33.94
CA PHE A 57 -75.77 4.05 -32.52
C PHE A 57 -74.93 2.80 -32.22
N SER A 58 -75.04 1.73 -33.00
CA SER A 58 -74.24 0.52 -32.80
C SER A 58 -72.73 0.75 -33.00
N ASP A 59 -72.37 1.68 -33.88
CA ASP A 59 -70.98 2.06 -34.08
C ASP A 59 -70.43 2.80 -32.85
N LEU A 60 -71.26 3.62 -32.20
CA LEU A 60 -70.86 4.31 -30.96
C LEU A 60 -70.73 3.34 -29.78
N THR A 61 -71.60 2.33 -29.67
CA THR A 61 -71.48 1.29 -28.64
C THR A 61 -70.25 0.42 -28.85
N TYR A 62 -69.94 0.03 -30.10
CA TYR A 62 -68.71 -0.70 -30.41
C TYR A 62 -67.45 0.09 -30.02
N LEU A 63 -67.41 1.39 -30.34
CA LEU A 63 -66.29 2.24 -29.97
C LEU A 63 -66.15 2.40 -28.45
N ALA A 64 -67.26 2.46 -27.71
CA ALA A 64 -67.24 2.49 -26.25
C ALA A 64 -66.68 1.18 -25.67
N ASP A 65 -67.17 0.02 -26.14
CA ASP A 65 -66.71 -1.29 -25.68
C ASP A 65 -65.20 -1.49 -25.95
N GLU A 66 -64.70 -1.03 -27.10
CA GLU A 66 -63.27 -1.09 -27.43
C GLU A 66 -62.42 -0.15 -26.57
N ILE A 67 -62.96 1.00 -26.16
CA ILE A 67 -62.28 1.91 -25.22
C ILE A 67 -62.22 1.29 -23.82
N ASP A 68 -63.31 0.68 -23.35
CA ASP A 68 -63.35 0.00 -22.05
C ASP A 68 -62.36 -1.17 -22.02
N LEU A 69 -62.34 -1.99 -23.07
CA LEU A 69 -61.37 -3.09 -23.21
C LEU A 69 -59.92 -2.58 -23.23
N LEU A 70 -59.68 -1.43 -23.86
CA LEU A 70 -58.36 -0.80 -23.90
C LEU A 70 -57.92 -0.35 -22.51
N GLU A 71 -58.80 0.28 -21.75
CA GLU A 71 -58.53 0.69 -20.37
C GLU A 71 -58.20 -0.51 -19.48
N ASP A 72 -59.01 -1.58 -19.55
CA ASP A 72 -58.82 -2.81 -18.78
C ASP A 72 -57.50 -3.51 -19.13
N THR A 73 -57.16 -3.56 -20.41
CA THR A 73 -55.87 -4.09 -20.87
C THR A 73 -54.70 -3.27 -20.31
N TYR A 74 -54.79 -1.95 -20.37
CA TYR A 74 -53.70 -1.09 -19.90
C TYR A 74 -53.51 -1.19 -18.37
N LYS A 75 -54.61 -1.27 -17.62
CA LYS A 75 -54.58 -1.46 -16.17
C LYS A 75 -53.93 -2.80 -15.79
N SER A 76 -54.36 -3.90 -16.42
CA SER A 76 -53.79 -5.23 -16.15
C SER A 76 -52.30 -5.33 -16.52
N GLU A 77 -51.89 -4.80 -17.68
CA GLU A 77 -50.47 -4.76 -18.09
C GLU A 77 -49.62 -3.91 -17.12
N THR A 78 -50.16 -2.79 -16.62
CA THR A 78 -49.45 -1.94 -15.66
C THR A 78 -49.32 -2.60 -14.29
N VAL A 79 -50.38 -3.26 -13.81
CA VAL A 79 -50.35 -4.03 -12.56
C VAL A 79 -49.39 -5.21 -12.66
N ASP A 80 -49.35 -5.91 -13.80
CA ASP A 80 -48.37 -6.98 -14.06
C ASP A 80 -46.93 -6.45 -13.99
N ALA A 81 -46.63 -5.33 -14.67
CA ALA A 81 -45.30 -4.73 -14.65
C ALA A 81 -44.87 -4.29 -13.23
N LEU A 82 -45.80 -3.74 -12.44
CA LEU A 82 -45.55 -3.38 -11.03
C LEU A 82 -45.29 -4.62 -10.16
N SER A 83 -45.98 -5.72 -10.41
CA SER A 83 -45.77 -6.97 -9.69
C SER A 83 -44.36 -7.55 -9.90
N GLN A 84 -43.77 -7.35 -11.10
CA GLN A 84 -42.40 -7.78 -11.41
C GLN A 84 -41.33 -7.02 -10.62
N ILE A 85 -41.64 -5.81 -10.14
CA ILE A 85 -40.79 -5.01 -9.26
C ILE A 85 -41.23 -5.07 -7.78
N SER A 86 -41.95 -6.14 -7.41
CA SER A 86 -42.42 -6.41 -6.04
C SER A 86 -43.38 -5.35 -5.49
N MET A 87 -44.25 -4.82 -6.35
CA MET A 87 -45.32 -3.91 -5.97
C MET A 87 -46.67 -4.53 -6.32
N TYR A 88 -47.45 -4.87 -5.30
CA TYR A 88 -48.73 -5.57 -5.43
C TYR A 88 -49.89 -4.72 -4.93
N PHE A 89 -51.10 -5.03 -5.38
CA PHE A 89 -52.32 -4.27 -5.06
C PHE A 89 -53.32 -5.13 -4.31
N ASN A 90 -54.13 -4.47 -3.50
CA ASN A 90 -55.32 -5.04 -2.90
C ASN A 90 -56.57 -4.54 -3.62
N MET A 91 -57.67 -5.28 -3.46
CA MET A 91 -58.98 -4.91 -4.03
C MET A 91 -59.50 -3.56 -3.54
N ASP A 92 -59.03 -3.06 -2.40
CA ASP A 92 -59.36 -1.74 -1.87
C ASP A 92 -58.48 -0.60 -2.42
N GLY A 93 -57.54 -0.92 -3.31
CA GLY A 93 -56.61 0.04 -3.92
C GLY A 93 -55.35 0.31 -3.10
N THR A 94 -55.18 -0.29 -1.92
CA THR A 94 -53.92 -0.20 -1.17
C THR A 94 -52.83 -1.06 -1.82
N THR A 95 -51.57 -0.76 -1.50
CA THR A 95 -50.41 -1.41 -2.10
C THR A 95 -49.52 -2.09 -1.06
N THR A 96 -48.91 -3.22 -1.41
CA THR A 96 -47.97 -3.96 -0.55
C THR A 96 -46.74 -4.43 -1.31
N ARG A 97 -45.64 -4.66 -0.57
CA ARG A 97 -44.39 -5.24 -1.09
C ARG A 97 -44.25 -6.74 -0.76
N ASP A 98 -45.26 -7.34 -0.13
CA ASP A 98 -45.33 -8.77 0.17
C ASP A 98 -46.45 -9.40 -0.65
N GLN A 99 -46.08 -10.29 -1.57
CA GLN A 99 -47.03 -10.97 -2.46
C GLN A 99 -48.11 -11.74 -1.67
N ASN A 100 -47.77 -12.28 -0.49
CA ASN A 100 -48.71 -13.06 0.32
C ASN A 100 -49.79 -12.20 0.99
N GLN A 101 -49.60 -10.89 1.02
CA GLN A 101 -50.56 -9.93 1.57
C GLN A 101 -51.43 -9.30 0.49
N SER A 102 -51.12 -9.55 -0.79
CA SER A 102 -51.89 -9.09 -1.94
C SER A 102 -53.13 -9.95 -2.13
N ASN A 103 -54.28 -9.32 -2.39
CA ASN A 103 -55.52 -10.03 -2.71
C ASN A 103 -56.15 -9.65 -4.06
N LEU A 104 -55.48 -8.79 -4.85
CA LEU A 104 -55.87 -8.53 -6.24
C LEU A 104 -55.15 -9.48 -7.20
N ALA A 105 -55.91 -10.19 -8.02
CA ALA A 105 -55.37 -10.90 -9.18
C ALA A 105 -55.22 -9.92 -10.36
N ILE A 106 -54.20 -10.13 -11.22
CA ILE A 106 -53.85 -9.20 -12.30
C ILE A 106 -55.01 -9.00 -13.28
N GLU A 107 -55.73 -10.09 -13.59
CA GLU A 107 -56.91 -10.09 -14.44
C GLU A 107 -58.08 -9.23 -13.91
N ASN A 108 -58.07 -8.92 -12.61
CA ASN A 108 -59.08 -8.11 -11.95
C ASN A 108 -58.63 -6.65 -11.74
N ALA A 109 -57.54 -6.21 -12.38
CA ALA A 109 -57.03 -4.84 -12.25
C ALA A 109 -58.05 -3.76 -12.67
N ASN A 110 -59.04 -4.11 -13.48
CA ASN A 110 -60.10 -3.21 -13.95
C ASN A 110 -60.96 -2.62 -12.81
N ILE A 111 -61.06 -3.31 -11.67
CA ILE A 111 -61.81 -2.81 -10.50
C ILE A 111 -61.16 -1.58 -9.86
N LEU A 112 -59.88 -1.35 -10.14
CA LEU A 112 -59.15 -0.21 -9.59
C LEU A 112 -59.27 1.03 -10.49
N PRO A 113 -59.40 2.22 -9.90
CA PRO A 113 -59.22 3.47 -10.63
C PRO A 113 -57.82 3.54 -11.23
N PHE A 114 -57.70 4.09 -12.44
CA PHE A 114 -56.40 4.27 -13.08
C PHE A 114 -55.43 5.10 -12.23
N SER A 115 -55.94 6.13 -11.54
CA SER A 115 -55.16 6.96 -10.60
C SER A 115 -54.52 6.14 -9.47
N THR A 116 -55.25 5.15 -8.93
CA THR A 116 -54.74 4.26 -7.88
C THR A 116 -53.57 3.42 -8.38
N ILE A 117 -53.65 2.92 -9.61
CA ILE A 117 -52.56 2.16 -10.24
C ILE A 117 -51.33 3.07 -10.45
N THR A 118 -51.54 4.33 -10.86
CA THR A 118 -50.43 5.28 -11.00
C THR A 118 -49.79 5.66 -9.66
N ASP A 119 -50.56 5.74 -8.57
CA ASP A 119 -50.00 5.95 -7.23
C ASP A 119 -49.11 4.78 -6.80
N GLY A 120 -49.44 3.57 -7.26
CA GLY A 120 -48.58 2.39 -7.09
C GLY A 120 -47.20 2.53 -7.74
N ILE A 121 -47.07 3.27 -8.85
CA ILE A 121 -45.76 3.56 -9.46
C ILE A 121 -44.93 4.42 -8.51
N ILE A 122 -45.52 5.47 -7.93
CA ILE A 122 -44.85 6.35 -6.98
C ILE A 122 -44.42 5.55 -5.74
N ASN A 123 -45.33 4.77 -5.18
CA ASN A 123 -45.08 3.95 -4.01
C ASN A 123 -44.05 2.83 -4.26
N SER A 124 -43.90 2.36 -5.52
CA SER A 124 -42.88 1.37 -5.87
C SER A 124 -41.45 1.90 -5.67
N GLN A 125 -41.27 3.21 -5.75
CA GLN A 125 -39.97 3.89 -5.64
C GLN A 125 -39.70 4.45 -4.24
N SER A 126 -40.70 4.44 -3.34
CA SER A 126 -40.57 5.00 -1.99
C SER A 126 -39.99 3.99 -1.01
N ILE A 127 -39.14 4.47 -0.10
CA ILE A 127 -38.61 3.64 0.99
C ILE A 127 -39.65 3.55 2.11
N PRO A 128 -40.15 2.36 2.47
CA PRO A 128 -41.17 2.23 3.50
C PRO A 128 -40.61 2.65 4.86
N GLY A 129 -41.21 3.66 5.51
CA GLY A 129 -40.76 4.15 6.82
C GLY A 129 -40.90 3.14 7.97
N GLU A 130 -41.67 2.07 7.76
CA GLU A 130 -41.91 1.01 8.76
C GLU A 130 -40.95 -0.18 8.64
N ARG A 131 -40.11 -0.24 7.59
CA ARG A 131 -39.13 -1.32 7.50
C ARG A 131 -38.01 -1.08 8.51
N THR A 132 -37.77 -2.09 9.34
CA THR A 132 -36.69 -2.09 10.32
C THR A 132 -35.54 -2.98 9.86
N TYR A 133 -34.34 -2.69 10.37
CA TYR A 133 -33.19 -3.59 10.29
C TYR A 133 -32.82 -4.04 11.71
N THR A 134 -32.20 -5.22 11.81
CA THR A 134 -31.49 -5.66 13.02
C THR A 134 -30.15 -6.29 12.62
N GLY A 135 -29.14 -6.17 13.47
CA GLY A 135 -27.82 -6.75 13.22
C GLY A 135 -26.79 -6.37 14.27
N THR A 136 -25.59 -6.92 14.17
CA THR A 136 -24.47 -6.63 15.09
C THR A 136 -23.37 -5.93 14.31
N LEU A 137 -22.85 -4.82 14.84
CA LEU A 137 -21.72 -4.13 14.23
C LEU A 137 -20.44 -4.99 14.32
N PRO A 138 -19.52 -4.89 13.34
CA PRO A 138 -18.24 -5.58 13.41
C PRO A 138 -17.47 -5.22 14.69
N GLY A 139 -17.15 -6.22 15.52
CA GLY A 139 -16.41 -6.02 16.78
C GLY A 139 -17.29 -5.72 18.00
N GLU A 140 -18.61 -5.65 17.84
CA GLU A 140 -19.56 -5.50 18.94
C GLU A 140 -20.28 -6.82 19.25
N ASN A 141 -20.80 -6.95 20.49
CA ASN A 141 -21.57 -8.12 20.93
C ASN A 141 -23.06 -7.80 21.11
N ALA A 142 -23.46 -6.53 20.99
CA ALA A 142 -24.84 -6.09 21.16
C ALA A 142 -25.54 -6.00 19.80
N GLU A 143 -26.77 -6.49 19.71
CA GLU A 143 -27.61 -6.28 18.54
C GLU A 143 -28.13 -4.84 18.53
N ILE A 144 -28.05 -4.21 17.36
CA ILE A 144 -28.64 -2.91 17.07
C ILE A 144 -29.84 -3.09 16.16
N SER A 145 -30.87 -2.27 16.37
CA SER A 145 -32.05 -2.23 15.53
C SER A 145 -32.48 -0.79 15.26
N GLY A 146 -33.07 -0.54 14.10
CA GLY A 146 -33.58 0.78 13.74
C GLY A 146 -34.46 0.75 12.50
N ASN A 147 -34.95 1.91 12.09
CA ASN A 147 -35.71 2.06 10.85
C ASN A 147 -34.76 2.26 9.67
N ILE A 148 -35.13 1.71 8.52
CA ILE A 148 -34.43 1.97 7.25
C ILE A 148 -34.78 3.39 6.81
N SER A 149 -33.76 4.21 6.57
CA SER A 149 -33.91 5.54 5.98
C SER A 149 -33.50 5.54 4.52
N ALA A 150 -33.83 6.63 3.82
CA ALA A 150 -33.26 6.91 2.51
C ALA A 150 -31.73 6.86 2.53
N ALA A 151 -31.15 6.37 1.44
CA ALA A 151 -29.70 6.40 1.26
C ALA A 151 -29.24 7.86 1.14
N ASP A 152 -28.06 8.14 1.69
CA ASP A 152 -27.43 9.45 1.64
C ASP A 152 -26.11 9.27 0.88
N ALA A 153 -25.88 10.12 -0.14
CA ALA A 153 -24.69 10.05 -0.98
C ALA A 153 -23.39 10.12 -0.17
N GLU A 154 -23.38 10.86 0.95
CA GLU A 154 -22.20 10.98 1.82
C GLU A 154 -21.94 9.73 2.66
N LYS A 155 -23.00 9.01 3.02
CA LYS A 155 -22.95 7.78 3.84
C LYS A 155 -22.73 6.51 3.01
N MET A 156 -22.88 6.60 1.69
CA MET A 156 -22.63 5.51 0.75
C MET A 156 -21.16 5.45 0.34
N SER A 157 -20.62 4.24 0.25
CA SER A 157 -19.26 3.99 -0.22
C SER A 157 -19.02 4.54 -1.64
N LEU A 158 -17.82 5.06 -1.90
CA LEU A 158 -17.44 5.55 -3.22
C LEU A 158 -17.60 4.45 -4.28
N GLY A 159 -18.19 4.79 -5.43
CA GLY A 159 -18.42 3.84 -6.53
C GLY A 159 -19.66 2.95 -6.35
N THR A 160 -20.47 3.19 -5.32
CA THR A 160 -21.78 2.55 -5.15
C THR A 160 -22.91 3.48 -5.62
N ALA A 161 -24.06 2.91 -5.95
CA ALA A 161 -25.23 3.65 -6.39
C ALA A 161 -26.52 3.03 -5.85
N ALA A 162 -27.54 3.88 -5.62
CA ALA A 162 -28.86 3.48 -5.16
C ALA A 162 -29.92 4.37 -5.81
N TRP A 163 -31.09 3.81 -6.12
CA TRP A 163 -32.25 4.59 -6.50
C TRP A 163 -33.03 4.98 -5.24
N VAL A 164 -33.28 6.27 -5.06
CA VAL A 164 -34.05 6.83 -3.94
C VAL A 164 -35.09 7.76 -4.52
N ASP A 165 -36.38 7.43 -4.33
CA ASP A 165 -37.52 8.23 -4.82
C ASP A 165 -37.39 8.64 -6.30
N GLY A 166 -36.95 7.69 -7.15
CA GLY A 166 -36.77 7.92 -8.59
C GLY A 166 -35.51 8.71 -8.98
N THR A 167 -34.63 9.02 -8.03
CA THR A 167 -33.34 9.68 -8.28
C THR A 167 -32.17 8.72 -8.07
N LEU A 168 -31.24 8.67 -9.02
CA LEU A 168 -30.00 7.90 -8.88
C LEU A 168 -29.04 8.65 -7.95
N MET A 169 -28.83 8.13 -6.75
CA MET A 169 -27.83 8.62 -5.80
C MET A 169 -26.53 7.84 -5.97
N ILE A 170 -25.42 8.56 -6.06
CA ILE A 170 -24.06 8.01 -6.22
C ILE A 170 -23.28 8.27 -4.93
N GLY A 171 -22.71 7.22 -4.35
CA GLY A 171 -21.92 7.32 -3.14
C GLY A 171 -20.62 8.08 -3.34
N THR A 172 -20.35 9.04 -2.45
CA THR A 172 -19.11 9.85 -2.45
C THR A 172 -18.03 9.24 -1.56
N GLY A 173 -18.38 8.31 -0.66
CA GLY A 173 -17.48 7.72 0.32
C GLY A 173 -17.02 8.70 1.40
N ALA A 174 -17.76 9.79 1.63
CA ALA A 174 -17.39 10.81 2.61
C ALA A 174 -17.28 10.25 4.03
N ASP A 175 -18.26 9.45 4.47
CA ASP A 175 -18.25 8.79 5.79
C ASP A 175 -17.04 7.86 5.94
N ASN A 176 -16.75 7.04 4.92
CA ASN A 176 -15.60 6.14 4.95
C ASN A 176 -14.28 6.91 5.12
N ASN A 177 -14.11 8.00 4.37
CA ASN A 177 -12.93 8.86 4.49
C ASN A 177 -12.86 9.54 5.86
N PHE A 178 -14.00 9.98 6.40
CA PHE A 178 -14.08 10.63 7.71
C PHE A 178 -13.68 9.66 8.83
N TYR A 179 -14.25 8.46 8.89
CA TYR A 179 -13.89 7.46 9.89
C TYR A 179 -12.46 6.93 9.72
N TYR A 180 -11.99 6.75 8.49
CA TYR A 180 -10.60 6.41 8.21
C TYR A 180 -9.64 7.45 8.81
N ASN A 181 -9.88 8.73 8.53
CA ASN A 181 -9.03 9.82 9.04
C ASN A 181 -9.07 9.92 10.56
N GLN A 182 -10.24 9.74 11.18
CA GLN A 182 -10.35 9.69 12.64
C GLN A 182 -9.55 8.53 13.23
N GLY A 183 -9.72 7.32 12.68
CA GLY A 183 -9.00 6.13 13.14
C GLY A 183 -7.48 6.28 12.96
N TYR A 184 -7.04 6.82 11.82
CA TYR A 184 -5.63 7.12 11.56
C TYR A 184 -5.07 8.14 12.55
N THR A 185 -5.78 9.25 12.77
CA THR A 185 -5.34 10.32 13.67
C THR A 185 -5.28 9.84 15.11
N LYS A 186 -6.31 9.11 15.58
CA LYS A 186 -6.34 8.55 16.93
C LYS A 186 -5.25 7.50 17.11
N GLY A 187 -5.10 6.57 16.17
CA GLY A 187 -4.04 5.55 16.23
C GLY A 187 -2.63 6.15 16.23
N TRP A 188 -2.43 7.26 15.51
CA TRP A 188 -1.17 8.01 15.56
C TRP A 188 -0.92 8.66 16.93
N ALA A 189 -1.93 9.31 17.51
CA ALA A 189 -1.84 9.94 18.83
C ALA A 189 -1.60 8.90 19.94
N ASP A 190 -2.41 7.84 19.99
CA ASP A 190 -2.30 6.76 20.98
C ASP A 190 -0.93 6.04 20.85
N GLY A 191 -0.44 5.84 19.62
CA GLY A 191 0.87 5.23 19.37
C GLY A 191 2.06 6.11 19.78
N TYR A 192 1.90 7.44 19.72
CA TYR A 192 2.93 8.40 20.12
C TYR A 192 2.94 8.61 21.64
N ASP A 193 1.77 8.77 22.26
CA ASP A 193 1.65 9.14 23.69
C ASP A 193 1.66 7.94 24.66
N GLU A 194 1.18 6.74 24.28
CA GLU A 194 0.98 5.65 25.27
C GLU A 194 1.98 4.49 25.18
N LYS A 195 2.78 4.38 24.10
CA LYS A 195 3.65 3.20 23.89
C LYS A 195 5.11 3.47 23.59
N LEU A 196 5.51 4.69 23.23
CA LEU A 196 6.92 5.02 23.06
C LEU A 196 7.57 5.53 24.35
N ASP A 197 6.79 6.09 25.28
CA ASP A 197 7.27 6.55 26.60
C ASP A 197 7.60 5.40 27.57
N ASN A 198 7.16 4.17 27.27
CA ASN A 198 7.41 2.96 28.07
C ASN A 198 8.45 2.01 27.44
N ILE A 199 9.23 2.49 26.47
CA ILE A 199 10.26 1.67 25.83
C ILE A 199 11.64 2.16 26.24
N ASP A 200 12.31 1.38 27.06
CA ASP A 200 13.72 1.57 27.36
C ASP A 200 14.59 0.63 26.50
N VAL A 201 15.75 1.14 26.07
CA VAL A 201 16.79 0.31 25.46
C VAL A 201 17.94 0.16 26.44
N GLU A 202 18.05 -1.02 27.03
CA GLU A 202 19.15 -1.37 27.93
C GLU A 202 20.31 -1.96 27.14
N TYR A 203 21.48 -1.33 27.24
CA TYR A 203 22.71 -1.79 26.59
C TYR A 203 23.63 -2.50 27.59
N VAL A 204 24.08 -3.70 27.23
CA VAL A 204 25.16 -4.39 27.96
C VAL A 204 26.47 -4.13 27.22
N TYR A 205 27.37 -3.39 27.87
CA TYR A 205 28.67 -3.05 27.33
C TYR A 205 29.72 -4.11 27.67
N HIS A 206 30.74 -4.22 26.82
CA HIS A 206 31.84 -5.14 27.01
C HIS A 206 32.66 -4.79 28.26
N VAL A 207 32.95 -5.80 29.07
CA VAL A 207 33.84 -5.68 30.24
C VAL A 207 35.11 -6.48 29.98
N HIS A 208 36.27 -5.84 30.13
CA HIS A 208 37.55 -6.55 30.03
C HIS A 208 37.72 -7.49 31.22
N THR A 209 37.91 -8.78 30.94
CA THR A 209 38.17 -9.80 31.95
C THR A 209 39.65 -10.21 31.94
N GLY A 210 40.14 -10.74 33.07
CA GLY A 210 41.55 -11.09 33.26
C GLY A 210 42.38 -9.95 33.86
N SER A 211 43.70 -10.03 33.73
CA SER A 211 44.62 -9.02 34.29
C SER A 211 45.86 -8.82 33.42
N PRO A 212 46.43 -7.60 33.37
CA PRO A 212 47.72 -7.36 32.75
C PRO A 212 48.86 -8.22 33.29
N ASP A 213 48.82 -8.64 34.56
CA ASP A 213 49.96 -9.32 35.20
C ASP A 213 49.88 -10.85 35.11
N ASN A 214 48.67 -11.40 34.99
CA ASN A 214 48.43 -12.86 34.98
C ASN A 214 47.83 -13.36 33.66
N GLY A 215 47.44 -12.45 32.78
CA GLY A 215 46.71 -12.75 31.55
C GLY A 215 45.30 -13.26 31.82
N GLY A 216 44.77 -13.98 30.83
CA GLY A 216 43.42 -14.54 30.87
C GLY A 216 42.35 -13.58 30.35
N GLY A 217 41.19 -14.14 29.98
CA GLY A 217 40.09 -13.37 29.42
C GLY A 217 40.51 -12.51 28.23
N CYS A 218 40.32 -11.20 28.36
CA CYS A 218 40.67 -10.20 27.36
C CYS A 218 42.16 -9.87 27.30
N TYR A 219 42.95 -10.19 28.35
CA TYR A 219 44.40 -10.00 28.40
C TYR A 219 45.13 -11.22 27.84
N SER A 220 45.08 -11.37 26.51
CA SER A 220 45.57 -12.57 25.80
C SER A 220 46.85 -12.34 25.00
N GLN A 221 47.33 -11.10 24.86
CA GLN A 221 48.52 -10.80 24.06
C GLN A 221 49.76 -10.63 24.95
N PRO A 222 50.75 -11.54 24.92
CA PRO A 222 51.95 -11.38 25.74
C PRO A 222 52.78 -10.18 25.25
N ILE A 223 53.22 -9.34 26.20
CA ILE A 223 54.13 -8.24 25.94
C ILE A 223 55.55 -8.78 26.06
N ASN A 224 56.27 -8.75 24.93
CA ASN A 224 57.66 -9.16 24.88
C ASN A 224 58.58 -7.94 24.66
N GLU A 225 59.74 -7.95 25.30
CA GLU A 225 60.78 -6.93 25.10
C GLU A 225 62.00 -7.54 24.40
N PRO A 226 62.67 -6.79 23.51
CA PRO A 226 63.85 -7.28 22.80
C PRO A 226 65.01 -7.50 23.78
N ILE A 227 65.71 -8.61 23.63
CA ILE A 227 66.97 -8.86 24.34
C ILE A 227 68.09 -8.23 23.49
N VAL A 228 68.68 -7.14 23.96
CA VAL A 228 69.77 -6.47 23.24
C VAL A 228 71.12 -6.99 23.76
N LYS A 229 71.98 -7.43 22.84
CA LYS A 229 73.37 -7.82 23.12
C LYS A 229 74.31 -7.01 22.25
N SER A 230 75.55 -6.84 22.72
CA SER A 230 76.62 -6.19 21.97
C SER A 230 77.43 -7.25 21.23
N CYS A 231 77.68 -7.03 19.94
CA CYS A 231 78.59 -7.84 19.15
C CYS A 231 79.90 -7.10 18.92
N ARG A 232 81.01 -7.79 19.19
CA ARG A 232 82.35 -7.32 18.87
C ARG A 232 82.61 -7.52 17.38
N VAL A 233 83.04 -6.44 16.73
CA VAL A 233 83.45 -6.44 15.33
C VAL A 233 84.93 -6.08 15.25
N ILE A 234 85.71 -6.94 14.59
CA ILE A 234 87.11 -6.67 14.28
C ILE A 234 87.21 -6.48 12.77
N VAL A 235 87.73 -5.33 12.36
CA VAL A 235 88.13 -5.06 10.98
C VAL A 235 89.64 -5.07 10.95
N GLY A 236 90.23 -6.08 10.32
CA GLY A 236 91.67 -6.25 10.22
C GLY A 236 92.10 -6.58 8.79
N GLY A 237 93.32 -6.19 8.42
CA GLY A 237 93.87 -6.42 7.09
C GLY A 237 94.85 -5.32 6.67
N CYS A 238 95.60 -5.55 5.60
CA CYS A 238 96.61 -4.60 5.05
C CYS A 238 97.91 -4.45 5.90
N GLU A 239 98.22 -5.38 6.82
CA GLU A 239 99.47 -5.42 7.60
C GLU A 239 100.70 -5.66 6.70
N GLY A 240 101.16 -4.61 6.02
CA GLY A 240 102.38 -4.61 5.21
C GLY A 240 102.24 -5.16 3.79
N GLY A 241 101.01 -5.36 3.28
CA GLY A 241 100.78 -5.90 1.93
C GLY A 241 99.49 -5.42 1.28
N GLY A 242 99.59 -5.04 0.01
CA GLY A 242 98.51 -4.64 -0.91
C GLY A 242 99.07 -4.52 -2.33
N THR A 243 98.22 -4.59 -3.35
CA THR A 243 98.66 -4.47 -4.75
C THR A 243 98.77 -3.00 -5.13
N SER A 244 99.97 -2.54 -5.46
CA SER A 244 100.20 -1.17 -5.93
C SER A 244 99.70 -0.98 -7.35
N GLU A 245 98.98 0.11 -7.58
CA GLU A 245 98.45 0.51 -8.88
C GLU A 245 99.31 1.64 -9.49
N PRO A 246 99.35 1.76 -10.84
CA PRO A 246 100.21 2.73 -11.53
C PRO A 246 99.92 4.20 -11.19
N ASP A 247 98.76 4.52 -10.63
CA ASP A 247 98.32 5.87 -10.28
C ASP A 247 98.61 6.26 -8.82
N GLY A 248 99.39 5.45 -8.10
CA GLY A 248 99.83 5.72 -6.73
C GLY A 248 98.89 5.23 -5.63
N HIS A 249 97.78 4.58 -6.00
CA HIS A 249 96.90 3.90 -5.05
C HIS A 249 97.38 2.46 -4.76
N CYS A 250 96.98 1.94 -3.62
CA CYS A 250 97.09 0.54 -3.26
C CYS A 250 95.68 -0.02 -3.01
N THR A 251 95.45 -1.25 -3.48
CA THR A 251 94.25 -2.02 -3.13
C THR A 251 94.63 -3.09 -2.11
N CYS A 252 94.00 -3.03 -0.94
CA CYS A 252 94.20 -3.94 0.18
C CYS A 252 92.96 -4.77 0.48
N GLU A 253 93.16 -6.04 0.81
CA GLU A 253 92.12 -6.89 1.39
C GLU A 253 91.99 -6.61 2.89
N TYR A 254 90.74 -6.61 3.36
CA TYR A 254 90.40 -6.58 4.77
C TYR A 254 89.32 -7.60 5.08
N GLU A 255 89.33 -8.11 6.31
CA GLU A 255 88.31 -9.00 6.84
C GLU A 255 87.57 -8.28 7.97
N THR A 256 86.24 -8.34 7.92
CA THR A 256 85.35 -7.89 8.99
C THR A 256 84.74 -9.12 9.64
N THR A 257 85.10 -9.37 10.89
CA THR A 257 84.63 -10.52 11.66
C THR A 257 83.69 -10.08 12.76
N HIS A 258 82.45 -10.57 12.72
CA HIS A 258 81.48 -10.46 13.80
C HIS A 258 81.57 -11.69 14.69
N TYR A 259 81.80 -11.50 15.99
CA TYR A 259 82.01 -12.61 16.91
C TYR A 259 80.72 -13.14 17.54
N ASP A 260 79.72 -12.26 17.76
CA ASP A 260 78.60 -12.59 18.66
C ASP A 260 77.23 -12.58 17.98
N CYS A 261 77.01 -11.79 16.91
CA CYS A 261 75.69 -11.62 16.29
C CYS A 261 75.36 -12.63 15.18
N GLY A 262 76.20 -13.66 14.97
CA GLY A 262 75.97 -14.68 13.95
C GLY A 262 76.14 -14.21 12.49
N ALA A 263 76.49 -12.94 12.25
CA ALA A 263 76.74 -12.41 10.92
C ALA A 263 78.01 -12.98 10.24
N GLY A 264 78.91 -13.61 11.01
CA GLY A 264 80.11 -14.28 10.52
C GLY A 264 81.22 -13.33 10.08
N SER A 265 82.18 -13.86 9.32
CA SER A 265 83.24 -13.08 8.67
C SER A 265 82.87 -12.73 7.24
N SER A 266 83.20 -11.51 6.83
CA SER A 266 83.15 -11.08 5.43
C SER A 266 84.48 -10.48 5.00
N ARG A 267 84.87 -10.69 3.74
CA ARG A 267 86.08 -10.11 3.16
C ARG A 267 85.71 -9.04 2.14
N GLY A 268 86.47 -7.96 2.13
CA GLY A 268 86.34 -6.88 1.16
C GLY A 268 87.69 -6.38 0.70
N THR A 269 87.69 -5.65 -0.41
CA THR A 269 88.84 -4.90 -0.88
C THR A 269 88.60 -3.40 -0.70
N ARG A 270 89.63 -2.66 -0.35
CA ARG A 270 89.59 -1.20 -0.26
C ARG A 270 90.79 -0.61 -0.98
N ARG A 271 90.53 0.40 -1.80
CA ARG A 271 91.54 1.20 -2.47
C ARG A 271 91.86 2.44 -1.65
N HIS A 272 93.13 2.72 -1.39
CA HIS A 272 93.60 3.89 -0.63
C HIS A 272 95.00 4.33 -1.11
N MET A 273 95.47 5.50 -0.70
CA MET A 273 96.82 5.98 -1.02
C MET A 273 97.89 5.29 -0.15
N ASN A 274 99.12 5.17 -0.65
CA ASN A 274 100.26 4.59 0.08
C ASN A 274 101.26 5.67 0.50
N PRO A 275 101.57 5.89 1.81
CA PRO A 275 100.84 5.45 3.02
C PRO A 275 99.53 6.25 3.23
N PRO A 276 98.51 5.74 3.96
CA PRO A 276 98.60 4.83 5.11
C PRO A 276 97.98 3.43 4.91
N HIS A 277 98.66 2.40 5.43
CA HIS A 277 98.08 1.05 5.63
C HIS A 277 97.21 1.05 6.89
N PHE A 278 96.08 0.32 6.86
CA PHE A 278 95.13 0.27 7.97
C PHE A 278 95.64 -0.63 9.11
N SER A 279 95.53 -0.18 10.36
CA SER A 279 95.74 -1.02 11.54
C SER A 279 94.41 -1.60 12.00
N THR A 280 94.44 -2.81 12.56
CA THR A 280 93.28 -3.49 13.11
C THR A 280 92.43 -2.55 13.98
N THR A 281 91.16 -2.37 13.61
CA THR A 281 90.20 -1.54 14.33
C THR A 281 89.11 -2.42 14.91
N GLN A 282 88.77 -2.17 16.17
CA GLN A 282 87.74 -2.88 16.90
C GLN A 282 86.63 -1.90 17.31
N TYR A 283 85.38 -2.29 17.10
CA TYR A 283 84.21 -1.59 17.61
C TYR A 283 83.11 -2.58 17.98
N ASN A 284 82.08 -2.08 18.67
CA ASN A 284 80.93 -2.87 19.07
C ASN A 284 79.67 -2.29 18.42
N HIS A 285 78.70 -3.17 18.09
CA HIS A 285 77.35 -2.77 17.70
C HIS A 285 76.30 -3.63 18.39
N ASP A 286 75.14 -3.05 18.67
CA ASP A 286 74.04 -3.75 19.31
C ASP A 286 73.23 -4.57 18.30
N TYR A 287 72.75 -5.73 18.72
CA TYR A 287 71.83 -6.58 17.97
C TYR A 287 70.76 -7.19 18.87
N ILE A 288 69.63 -7.58 18.27
CA ILE A 288 68.52 -8.22 18.99
C ILE A 288 68.75 -9.73 18.98
N ASP A 289 68.94 -10.31 20.16
CA ASP A 289 69.10 -11.74 20.40
C ASP A 289 67.81 -12.37 20.91
N GLY A 290 66.74 -12.19 20.13
CA GLY A 290 65.39 -12.65 20.46
C GLY A 290 64.61 -11.70 21.38
N TYR A 291 63.51 -12.22 21.91
CA TYR A 291 62.58 -11.49 22.76
C TYR A 291 62.33 -12.26 24.04
N ARG A 292 62.27 -11.56 25.17
CA ARG A 292 61.86 -12.14 26.45
C ARG A 292 60.47 -11.66 26.83
N PHE A 293 59.70 -12.56 27.39
CA PHE A 293 58.40 -12.23 27.95
C PHE A 293 58.58 -11.36 29.20
N THR A 294 57.88 -10.24 29.25
CA THR A 294 57.99 -9.25 30.34
C THR A 294 57.24 -9.66 31.61
N GLY A 295 56.46 -10.75 31.56
CA GLY A 295 55.52 -11.11 32.61
C GLY A 295 54.18 -10.38 32.51
N LYS A 296 53.94 -9.61 31.43
CA LYS A 296 52.71 -8.81 31.25
C LYS A 296 51.97 -9.11 29.96
N TYR A 297 50.67 -8.91 29.98
CA TYR A 297 49.75 -9.10 28.87
C TYR A 297 49.03 -7.79 28.52
N ALA A 298 48.82 -7.59 27.22
CA ALA A 298 47.99 -6.54 26.66
C ALA A 298 46.60 -7.09 26.26
N LEU A 299 45.65 -6.19 26.06
CA LEU A 299 44.31 -6.51 25.58
C LEU A 299 44.36 -7.06 24.15
N GLY A 300 43.88 -8.29 23.96
CA GLY A 300 43.79 -8.96 22.65
C GLY A 300 42.38 -9.05 22.08
N CYS A 301 41.35 -8.71 22.86
CA CYS A 301 39.95 -8.87 22.48
C CYS A 301 39.45 -7.89 21.39
N LYS A 302 40.23 -6.83 21.08
CA LYS A 302 39.88 -5.75 20.11
C LYS A 302 38.56 -5.02 20.40
N LYS A 303 37.98 -5.21 21.59
CA LYS A 303 36.79 -4.50 22.07
C LYS A 303 37.18 -3.43 23.08
N THR A 304 36.40 -2.36 23.15
CA THR A 304 36.52 -1.31 24.18
C THR A 304 35.32 -1.39 25.13
N GLU A 305 35.37 -0.67 26.24
CA GLU A 305 34.24 -0.54 27.17
C GLU A 305 33.02 0.16 26.56
N GLN A 306 33.17 0.75 25.36
CA GLN A 306 32.06 1.31 24.57
C GLN A 306 31.48 0.31 23.58
N THR A 307 32.08 -0.86 23.43
CA THR A 307 31.57 -1.89 22.53
C THR A 307 30.32 -2.53 23.15
N ILE A 308 29.18 -2.40 22.47
CA ILE A 308 27.92 -3.02 22.87
C ILE A 308 27.99 -4.52 22.55
N GLU A 309 27.69 -5.37 23.54
CA GLU A 309 27.60 -6.82 23.35
C GLU A 309 26.17 -7.29 23.11
N SER A 310 25.19 -6.60 23.69
CA SER A 310 23.77 -6.80 23.41
C SER A 310 22.96 -5.55 23.76
N ALA A 311 21.79 -5.43 23.14
CA ALA A 311 20.78 -4.45 23.48
C ALA A 311 19.45 -5.16 23.66
N THR A 312 18.74 -4.83 24.74
CA THR A 312 17.40 -5.38 25.03
C THR A 312 16.40 -4.24 24.95
N ILE A 313 15.32 -4.45 24.18
CA ILE A 313 14.18 -3.55 24.17
C ILE A 313 13.25 -4.01 25.29
N VAL A 314 13.05 -3.14 26.28
CA VAL A 314 12.17 -3.40 27.42
C VAL A 314 10.88 -2.62 27.19
N PHE A 315 9.75 -3.32 27.25
CA PHE A 315 8.42 -2.72 27.20
C PHE A 315 7.86 -2.72 28.64
N HIS A 316 7.55 -1.54 29.19
CA HIS A 316 6.95 -1.37 30.52
C HIS A 316 5.42 -1.34 30.51
#